data_AF-A0A1W5CWD1-F1
#
_entry.id   AF-A0A1W5CWD1-F1
#
_cell.length_a   1.000
_cell.length_b   1.000
_cell.length_c   1.000
_cell.angle_alpha   90.00
_cell.angle_beta   90.00
_cell.angle_gamma   90.00
#
_symmetry.space_group_name_H-M   'P 1'
#
loop_
_entity.id
_entity.type
_entity.pdbx_description
1 polymer ?
#
loop_
_entity_poly.entity_id
_entity_poly.type
_entity_poly.pdbx_seq_one_letter_code
_entity_poly.pdbx_strand_id
1 'polypeptide(L)'
;MPLPPPGPKAFDKSTLQLYVSMHQLFRIWFVPFHQAPASLVTVLRLVHDRPTNRYYIQQQQDMYEPTELVKFFSLFRILWFVTVVTQFVATGLCVLGAVVGGPVSWVEENAVGGNGEKSVGEVVLG
;
A
#
# COMPACT_ATOMS: atom_id res chain seq x y z
N MET A 1 -6.11 20.37 17.46
CA MET A 1 -5.36 20.86 16.28
C MET A 1 -6.20 21.94 15.63
N PRO A 2 -5.73 23.20 15.54
CA PRO A 2 -6.48 24.27 14.88
C PRO A 2 -6.66 23.93 13.40
N LEU A 3 -7.86 24.22 12.85
CA LEU A 3 -8.15 24.03 11.43
C LEU A 3 -7.25 24.95 10.60
N PRO A 4 -6.74 24.49 9.44
CA PRO A 4 -6.00 25.36 8.53
C PRO A 4 -6.91 26.53 8.09
N PRO A 5 -6.34 27.73 7.90
CA PRO A 5 -7.12 28.86 7.42
C PRO A 5 -7.80 28.51 6.09
N PRO A 6 -9.03 29.00 5.86
CA PRO A 6 -9.73 28.72 4.61
C PRO A 6 -8.89 29.21 3.43
N GLY A 7 -8.76 28.37 2.41
CA GLY A 7 -8.03 28.70 1.20
C GLY A 7 -8.64 29.89 0.46
N PRO A 8 -7.89 30.51 -0.46
CA PRO A 8 -8.38 31.61 -1.28
C PRO A 8 -9.67 31.19 -2.02
N LYS A 9 -10.62 32.12 -2.06
CA LYS A 9 -11.89 31.97 -2.79
C LYS A 9 -12.04 33.11 -3.79
N ALA A 10 -12.33 32.77 -5.04
CA ALA A 10 -12.57 33.73 -6.10
C ALA A 10 -13.90 33.41 -6.77
N PHE A 11 -14.74 34.43 -6.96
CA PHE A 11 -16.06 34.27 -7.57
C PHE A 11 -16.15 35.06 -8.87
N ASP A 12 -16.43 34.35 -9.97
CA ASP A 12 -16.71 34.95 -11.26
C ASP A 12 -18.24 35.03 -11.46
N LYS A 13 -18.75 36.26 -11.46
CA LYS A 13 -20.17 36.57 -11.66
C LYS A 13 -20.66 36.29 -13.08
N SER A 14 -19.77 36.41 -14.07
CA SER A 14 -20.15 36.30 -15.48
C SER A 14 -20.44 34.86 -15.89
N THR A 15 -19.65 33.93 -15.36
CA THR A 15 -19.76 32.48 -15.63
C THR A 15 -20.44 31.70 -14.50
N LEU A 16 -20.76 32.38 -13.38
CA LEU A 16 -21.28 31.79 -12.14
C LEU A 16 -20.37 30.66 -11.61
N GLN A 17 -19.06 30.90 -11.62
CA GLN A 17 -18.05 29.96 -11.14
C GLN A 17 -17.42 30.46 -9.85
N LEU A 18 -17.34 29.56 -8.87
CA LEU A 18 -16.70 29.80 -7.58
C LEU A 18 -15.48 28.87 -7.46
N TYR A 19 -14.30 29.46 -7.47
CA TYR A 19 -13.03 28.79 -7.24
C TYR A 19 -12.79 28.72 -5.74
N VAL A 20 -12.63 27.52 -5.21
CA VAL A 20 -12.37 27.29 -3.79
C VAL A 20 -11.14 26.41 -3.66
N SER A 21 -10.21 26.83 -2.80
CA SER A 21 -9.09 25.98 -2.38
C SER A 21 -9.44 25.27 -1.07
N MET A 22 -9.26 23.95 -1.05
CA MET A 22 -9.53 23.09 0.10
C MET A 22 -8.30 22.24 0.43
N HIS A 23 -8.04 22.03 1.72
CA HIS A 23 -7.04 21.08 2.19
C HIS A 23 -7.73 19.79 2.62
N GLN A 24 -7.41 18.69 1.94
CA GLN A 24 -7.91 17.36 2.29
C GLN A 24 -6.75 16.47 2.73
N LEU A 25 -6.94 15.76 3.84
CA LEU A 25 -6.01 14.75 4.32
C LEU A 25 -6.50 13.38 3.80
N PHE A 26 -5.82 12.83 2.80
CA PHE A 26 -6.09 11.47 2.35
C PHE A 26 -5.36 10.46 3.24
N ARG A 27 -6.11 9.49 3.77
CA ARG A 27 -5.58 8.36 4.53
C ARG A 27 -5.96 7.08 3.81
N ILE A 28 -4.96 6.25 3.52
CA ILE A 28 -5.17 4.94 2.90
C ILE A 28 -5.41 3.95 4.05
N TRP A 29 -6.58 3.31 4.08
CA TRP A 29 -7.03 2.53 5.24
C TRP A 29 -6.10 1.37 5.64
N PHE A 30 -5.36 0.80 4.69
CA PHE A 30 -4.45 -0.33 4.90
C PHE A 30 -2.97 0.06 5.07
N VAL A 31 -2.62 1.34 4.98
CA VAL A 31 -1.23 1.82 5.20
C VAL A 31 -1.18 2.60 6.51
N PRO A 32 -0.76 1.97 7.63
CA PRO A 32 -0.63 2.67 8.89
C PRO A 32 0.40 3.81 8.76
N PHE A 33 0.15 4.92 9.46
CA PHE A 33 0.99 6.13 9.46
C PHE A 33 1.08 6.92 8.13
N HIS A 34 0.40 6.52 7.06
CA HIS A 34 0.37 7.31 5.82
C HIS A 34 -0.62 8.48 5.94
N GLN A 35 -0.13 9.70 5.73
CA GLN A 35 -0.92 10.92 5.62
C GLN A 35 -0.46 11.65 4.36
N ALA A 36 -1.37 11.79 3.39
CA ALA A 36 -1.13 12.54 2.18
C ALA A 36 -1.94 13.85 2.26
N PRO A 37 -1.34 14.95 2.79
CA PRO A 37 -1.97 16.26 2.72
C PRO A 37 -2.00 16.72 1.26
N ALA A 38 -3.21 16.89 0.72
CA ALA A 38 -3.45 17.38 -0.62
C ALA A 38 -4.16 18.73 -0.55
N SER A 39 -3.70 19.67 -1.38
CA SER A 39 -4.37 20.95 -1.61
C SER A 39 -5.11 20.85 -2.92
N LEU A 40 -6.44 20.86 -2.88
CA LEU A 40 -7.28 20.73 -4.06
C LEU A 40 -7.89 22.08 -4.38
N VAL A 41 -7.81 22.45 -5.65
CA VAL A 41 -8.60 23.55 -6.19
C VAL A 41 -9.85 22.94 -6.80
N THR A 42 -11.01 23.37 -6.34
CA THR A 42 -12.30 22.95 -6.89
C THR A 42 -13.00 24.13 -7.55
N VAL A 43 -13.58 23.90 -8.71
CA VAL A 43 -14.41 24.86 -9.44
C VAL A 43 -15.86 24.45 -9.25
N LEU A 44 -16.60 25.26 -8.49
CA LEU A 44 -18.02 25.08 -8.25
C LEU A 44 -18.81 25.90 -9.27
N ARG A 45 -19.61 25.24 -10.09
CA ARG A 45 -20.56 25.90 -10.99
C ARG A 45 -21.87 26.11 -10.25
N LEU A 46 -22.32 27.35 -10.19
CA LEU A 46 -23.50 27.73 -9.43
C LEU A 46 -24.70 27.96 -10.35
N VAL A 47 -25.89 27.63 -9.86
CA VAL A 47 -27.17 28.02 -10.47
C VAL A 47 -27.88 28.98 -9.53
N HIS A 48 -28.37 30.10 -10.07
CA HIS A 48 -29.10 31.10 -9.30
C HIS A 48 -30.60 30.81 -9.32
N ASP A 49 -31.16 30.59 -8.15
CA ASP A 49 -32.59 30.48 -7.95
C ASP A 49 -33.16 31.85 -7.56
N ARG A 50 -33.78 32.52 -8.52
CA ARG A 50 -34.33 33.88 -8.33
C ARG A 50 -35.43 33.93 -7.26
N PRO A 51 -36.42 33.00 -7.22
CA PRO A 51 -37.44 32.97 -6.16
C PRO A 51 -36.88 33.00 -4.74
N THR A 52 -35.82 32.24 -4.46
CA THR A 52 -35.24 32.15 -3.12
C THR A 52 -34.02 33.05 -2.91
N ASN A 53 -33.53 33.67 -3.98
CA ASN A 53 -32.28 34.42 -4.07
C ASN A 53 -31.06 33.63 -3.54
N ARG A 54 -31.01 32.32 -3.82
CA ARG A 54 -29.91 31.43 -3.39
C ARG A 54 -29.11 30.96 -4.61
N TYR A 55 -27.82 30.71 -4.37
CA TYR A 55 -26.96 30.04 -5.33
C TYR A 55 -26.79 28.59 -4.90
N TYR A 56 -27.23 27.66 -5.74
CA TYR A 56 -27.06 26.24 -5.52
C TYR A 56 -25.85 25.73 -6.30
N ILE A 57 -25.16 24.76 -5.74
CA ILE A 57 -24.04 24.08 -6.43
C ILE A 57 -24.66 23.14 -7.45
N GLN A 58 -24.47 23.44 -8.73
CA GLN A 58 -24.94 22.61 -9.84
C GLN A 58 -23.90 21.54 -10.21
N GLN A 59 -22.63 21.92 -10.22
CA GLN A 59 -21.52 21.04 -10.59
C GLN A 59 -20.30 21.37 -9.76
N GLN A 60 -19.51 20.36 -9.44
CA GLN A 60 -18.21 20.48 -8.80
C GLN A 60 -17.17 19.83 -9.71
N GLN A 61 -16.14 20.58 -10.07
CA GLN A 61 -15.01 20.10 -10.85
C GLN A 61 -13.74 20.18 -10.00
N ASP A 62 -13.24 19.04 -9.56
CA ASP A 62 -12.00 18.99 -8.78
C ASP A 62 -10.80 18.97 -9.73
N MET A 63 -9.95 20.00 -9.65
CA MET A 63 -8.72 20.09 -10.42
C MET A 63 -7.64 19.26 -9.72
N TYR A 64 -7.56 17.97 -10.06
CA TYR A 64 -6.48 17.11 -9.61
C TYR A 64 -5.18 17.47 -10.32
N GLU A 65 -4.14 17.77 -9.53
CA GLU A 65 -2.79 17.91 -10.05
C GLU A 65 -2.17 16.51 -10.26
N PRO A 66 -1.73 16.14 -11.49
CA PRO A 66 -1.13 14.84 -11.77
C PRO A 66 0.11 14.52 -10.92
N THR A 67 0.77 15.55 -10.39
CA THR A 67 1.94 15.43 -9.50
C THR A 67 1.59 14.76 -8.17
N GLU A 68 0.35 14.86 -7.69
CA GLU A 68 -0.11 14.14 -6.48
C GLU A 68 -0.33 12.65 -6.76
N LEU A 69 -0.74 12.28 -7.97
CA LEU A 69 -0.89 10.87 -8.40
C LEU A 69 0.47 10.13 -8.37
N VAL A 70 1.57 10.83 -8.67
CA VAL A 70 2.93 10.25 -8.65
C VAL A 70 3.34 9.78 -7.26
N LYS A 71 2.84 10.43 -6.18
CA LYS A 71 3.13 10.01 -4.80
C LYS A 71 2.57 8.61 -4.50
N PHE A 72 1.46 8.22 -5.14
CA PHE A 72 0.91 6.86 -5.01
C PHE A 72 1.78 5.80 -5.69
N PHE A 73 2.42 6.12 -6.82
CA PHE A 73 3.37 5.22 -7.48
C PHE A 73 4.70 5.08 -6.71
N SER A 74 5.09 6.09 -5.94
CA SER A 74 6.24 6.00 -5.03
C SER A 74 6.04 4.90 -3.97
N LEU A 75 4.81 4.70 -3.49
CA LEU A 75 4.48 3.62 -2.56
C LEU A 75 4.68 2.24 -3.21
N PHE A 76 4.34 2.09 -4.49
CA PHE A 76 4.56 0.86 -5.25
C PHE A 76 6.05 0.50 -5.35
N ARG A 77 6.92 1.48 -5.53
CA ARG A 77 8.38 1.25 -5.56
C ARG A 77 8.88 0.72 -4.23
N ILE A 78 8.49 1.34 -3.12
CA ILE A 78 8.89 0.92 -1.77
C ILE A 78 8.40 -0.51 -1.49
N LEU A 79 7.15 -0.82 -1.84
CA LEU A 79 6.57 -2.13 -1.62
C LEU A 79 7.31 -3.23 -2.41
N TRP A 80 7.71 -2.94 -3.66
CA TRP A 80 8.54 -3.84 -4.47
C TRP A 80 9.92 -4.09 -3.85
N PHE A 81 10.57 -3.07 -3.29
CA PHE A 81 11.86 -3.27 -2.60
C PHE A 81 11.71 -4.15 -1.36
N VAL A 82 10.65 -3.93 -0.56
CA VAL A 82 10.39 -4.73 0.64
C VAL A 82 10.17 -6.20 0.29
N THR A 83 9.39 -6.51 -0.75
CA THR A 83 9.15 -7.90 -1.16
C THR A 83 10.42 -8.58 -1.67
N VAL A 84 11.23 -7.90 -2.48
CA VAL A 84 12.52 -8.41 -2.98
C VAL A 84 13.47 -8.71 -1.81
N VAL A 85 13.62 -7.78 -0.87
CA VAL A 85 14.46 -8.00 0.33
C VAL A 85 13.96 -9.20 1.13
N THR A 86 12.64 -9.31 1.32
CA THR A 86 12.03 -10.41 2.07
C THR A 86 12.27 -11.76 1.38
N GLN A 87 12.21 -11.82 0.05
CA GLN A 87 12.53 -13.03 -0.72
C GLN A 87 13.98 -13.46 -0.51
N PHE A 88 14.94 -12.52 -0.60
CA PHE A 88 16.35 -12.84 -0.36
C PHE A 88 16.60 -13.33 1.07
N VAL A 89 15.96 -12.71 2.06
CA VAL A 89 16.04 -13.16 3.46
C VAL A 89 15.47 -14.57 3.61
N ALA A 90 14.28 -14.84 3.05
CA ALA A 90 13.65 -16.15 3.12
C ALA A 90 14.53 -17.23 2.45
N THR A 91 15.05 -16.96 1.25
CA THR A 91 15.99 -17.87 0.57
C THR A 91 17.24 -18.12 1.42
N GLY A 92 17.82 -17.07 2.00
CA GLY A 92 18.98 -17.20 2.89
C GLY A 92 18.68 -18.07 4.13
N LEU A 93 17.53 -17.86 4.77
CA LEU A 93 17.09 -18.65 5.91
C LEU A 93 16.85 -20.12 5.55
N CYS A 94 16.28 -20.40 4.37
CA CYS A 94 16.09 -21.77 3.89
C CYS A 94 17.43 -22.49 3.67
N VAL A 95 18.40 -21.83 3.02
CA VAL A 95 19.73 -22.40 2.79
C VAL A 95 20.46 -22.63 4.11
N LEU A 96 20.46 -21.65 5.01
CA LEU A 96 21.07 -21.78 6.34
C LEU A 96 20.41 -22.90 7.14
N GLY A 97 19.08 -22.97 7.12
CA GLY A 97 18.32 -24.04 7.77
C GLY A 97 18.69 -25.43 7.25
N ALA A 98 18.83 -25.59 5.93
CA ALA A 98 19.26 -26.85 5.33
C ALA A 98 20.69 -27.24 5.72
N VAL A 99 21.61 -26.27 5.76
CA VAL A 99 23.01 -26.51 6.18
C VAL A 99 23.08 -26.93 7.65
N VAL A 100 22.33 -26.25 8.53
CA VAL A 100 22.27 -26.58 9.96
C VAL A 100 21.55 -27.91 10.21
N GLY A 101 20.53 -28.23 9.41
CA GLY A 101 19.80 -29.50 9.48
C GLY A 101 20.54 -30.69 8.87
N GLY A 102 21.50 -30.47 7.97
CA GLY A 102 22.25 -31.52 7.29
C GLY A 102 22.89 -32.56 8.22
N PRO A 103 23.58 -32.16 9.32
CA PRO A 103 24.08 -33.10 10.31
C PRO A 103 22.99 -33.99 10.92
N VAL A 104 21.78 -33.47 11.15
CA VAL A 104 20.66 -34.24 11.71
C VAL A 104 20.19 -35.28 10.70
N SER A 105 19.99 -34.88 9.45
CA SER A 105 19.58 -35.80 8.37
C SER A 105 20.62 -36.91 8.14
N TRP A 106 21.91 -36.58 8.19
CA TRP A 106 22.99 -37.57 8.10
C TRP A 106 22.94 -38.59 9.23
N VAL A 107 22.70 -38.16 10.47
CA VAL A 107 22.57 -39.08 11.62
C VAL A 107 21.36 -40.00 11.44
N GLU A 108 20.22 -39.46 11.00
CA GLU A 108 18.98 -40.21 10.80
C GLU A 108 19.13 -41.27 9.70
N GLU A 109 19.74 -40.92 8.56
CA GLU A 109 20.02 -41.85 7.46
C GLU A 109 20.93 -43.01 7.90
N ASN A 110 21.99 -42.74 8.66
CA ASN A 110 22.88 -43.80 9.15
C ASN A 110 22.21 -44.69 10.21
N ALA A 111 21.35 -44.12 11.06
CA ALA A 111 20.60 -44.87 12.07
C ALA A 111 19.54 -45.78 11.44
N VAL A 112 18.82 -45.27 10.43
CA VAL A 112 17.80 -46.03 9.69
C VAL A 112 18.44 -47.06 8.76
N GLY A 113 19.50 -46.70 8.04
CA GLY A 113 20.24 -47.61 7.16
C GLY A 113 20.80 -48.82 7.93
N GLY A 114 21.38 -48.58 9.11
CA GLY A 114 21.87 -49.65 9.98
C GLY A 114 20.78 -50.56 10.55
N ASN A 115 19.52 -50.11 10.62
CA ASN A 115 18.39 -50.94 11.04
C ASN A 115 17.78 -51.73 9.86
N GLY A 116 17.73 -51.12 8.68
CA GLY A 116 17.30 -51.76 7.44
C GLY A 116 18.21 -52.92 7.04
N GLU A 117 19.52 -52.74 7.13
CA GLU A 117 20.51 -53.78 6.78
C GLU A 117 20.43 -55.01 7.70
N LYS A 118 20.15 -54.79 9.00
CA LYS A 118 19.92 -55.87 9.98
C LYS A 118 18.63 -56.64 9.70
N SER A 119 17.55 -55.93 9.38
CA SER A 119 16.26 -56.55 9.05
C SER A 119 16.33 -57.36 7.75
N VAL A 120 17.09 -56.90 6.75
CA VAL A 120 17.30 -57.64 5.50
C VAL A 120 18.17 -58.88 5.74
N GLY A 121 19.22 -58.78 6.55
CA GLY A 121 20.07 -59.93 6.90
C GLY A 121 19.31 -61.03 7.65
N GLU A 122 18.40 -60.65 8.56
CA GLU A 122 17.55 -61.60 9.29
C GLU A 122 16.55 -62.33 8.39
N VAL A 123 16.01 -61.66 7.37
CA VAL A 123 15.07 -62.25 6.39
C VAL A 123 15.77 -63.12 5.35
N VAL A 124 17.04 -62.85 5.02
CA VAL A 124 17.81 -63.60 4.02
C VAL A 124 18.50 -64.84 4.62
N LEU A 125 18.76 -64.86 5.93
CA LEU A 125 19.45 -65.95 6.64
C LEU A 125 18.52 -66.86 7.47
N GLY A 126 17.21 -66.59 7.51
CA GLY A 126 16.17 -67.44 8.13
C GLY A 126 15.42 -68.28 7.12
#